data_AF-A0A969M7I4-F1
#
_entry.id   AF-A0A969M7I4-F1
#
_cell.length_a   1.000
_cell.length_b   1.000
_cell.length_c   1.000
_cell.angle_alpha   90.00
_cell.angle_beta   90.00
_cell.angle_gamma   90.00
#
_symmetry.space_group_name_H-M   'P 1'
#
loop_
_entity.id
_entity.type
_entity.pdbx_description
1 polymer ?
#
loop_
_entity_poly.entity_id
_entity_poly.type
_entity_poly.pdbx_seq_one_letter_code
_entity_poly.pdbx_strand_id
1 'polypeptide(L)'
;MQLLRDGAADFIIAQGGAFDLQGLGVVAPLYPDVMHVVVRNDRGITQLADLADRKVILGAAGSGMRQSALSLLDHYGLNGRVQETDASYFSSLPGDDSIDVRIITSGILNRDLRRILRSGQYQLLGIPDAAAIEMADPYFSIFVIPRGLYREQPPVPAEPVPTLRTTAFLVGHREAPEGLVAEMLASVYEEGMRLQMPTLHTRLQAREWLDMPMHTAARRYFDPQDEIGHMAAIMESLAATKELLFALAAGIYLLWERWRRLREREEQAVVREQKDHLDELLSRTVEIEARQIGLTDEFVLRRLLDDVTRIKLQALEELTHEELRGDRSFLIFLTQCSSLISKIQAKIGTREARK
;
A
#
# COMPACT_ATOMS: atom_id res chain seq x y z
N MET A 1 29.18 6.44 -8.21
CA MET A 1 28.05 7.25 -7.70
C MET A 1 27.65 8.33 -8.69
N GLN A 2 28.53 9.28 -9.02
CA GLN A 2 28.18 10.36 -9.95
C GLN A 2 27.73 9.86 -11.32
N LEU A 3 28.43 8.87 -11.90
CA LEU A 3 28.00 8.20 -13.14
C LEU A 3 26.58 7.60 -13.07
N LEU A 4 26.16 7.10 -11.90
CA LEU A 4 24.82 6.56 -11.69
C LEU A 4 23.77 7.67 -11.60
N ARG A 5 24.10 8.78 -10.93
CA ARG A 5 23.23 9.95 -10.79
C ARG A 5 23.09 10.72 -12.11
N ASP A 6 24.15 10.76 -12.91
CA ASP A 6 24.19 11.43 -14.21
C ASP A 6 23.60 10.54 -15.33
N GLY A 7 23.17 9.32 -15.03
CA GLY A 7 22.61 8.36 -15.99
C GLY A 7 23.63 7.77 -16.98
N ALA A 8 24.94 7.95 -16.72
CA ALA A 8 26.02 7.38 -17.52
C ALA A 8 26.29 5.90 -17.21
N ALA A 9 25.72 5.37 -16.12
CA ALA A 9 25.74 3.95 -15.78
C ALA A 9 24.40 3.56 -15.12
N ASP A 10 23.88 2.38 -15.45
CA ASP A 10 22.64 1.84 -14.85
C ASP A 10 22.87 1.21 -13.47
N PHE A 11 24.05 0.61 -13.29
CA PHE A 11 24.47 -0.05 -12.06
C PHE A 11 25.93 0.23 -11.73
N ILE A 12 26.24 0.21 -10.45
CA ILE A 12 27.61 0.28 -9.93
C ILE A 12 27.78 -0.72 -8.79
N ILE A 13 29.03 -1.09 -8.53
CA ILE A 13 29.41 -1.77 -7.29
C ILE A 13 29.90 -0.70 -6.31
N ALA A 14 29.36 -0.71 -5.09
CA ALA A 14 29.72 0.23 -4.04
C ALA A 14 29.85 -0.48 -2.68
N GLN A 15 30.80 -0.06 -1.86
CA GLN A 15 31.00 -0.61 -0.52
C GLN A 15 30.02 0.00 0.48
N GLY A 16 29.52 -0.81 1.43
CA GLY A 16 28.66 -0.33 2.51
C GLY A 16 29.26 0.88 3.23
N GLY A 17 28.41 1.85 3.57
CA GLY A 17 28.81 3.09 4.26
C GLY A 17 29.45 4.16 3.38
N ALA A 18 29.72 3.85 2.11
CA ALA A 18 30.38 4.77 1.18
C ALA A 18 29.43 5.64 0.35
N PHE A 19 28.12 5.52 0.51
CA PHE A 19 27.16 6.13 -0.40
C PHE A 19 25.85 6.54 0.26
N ASP A 20 25.34 7.70 -0.17
CA ASP A 20 23.98 8.14 0.08
C ASP A 20 23.03 7.50 -0.96
N LEU A 21 21.97 6.86 -0.46
CA LEU A 21 20.97 6.13 -1.24
C LEU A 21 19.82 7.01 -1.75
N GLN A 22 19.87 8.33 -1.59
CA GLN A 22 18.86 9.23 -2.18
C GLN A 22 18.74 9.03 -3.70
N GLY A 23 17.56 8.55 -4.14
CA GLY A 23 17.25 8.24 -5.55
C GLY A 23 17.77 6.88 -6.03
N LEU A 24 18.47 6.14 -5.17
CA LEU A 24 19.11 4.87 -5.52
C LEU A 24 18.50 3.72 -4.70
N GLY A 25 18.72 2.50 -5.17
CA GLY A 25 18.27 1.29 -4.49
C GLY A 25 19.33 0.20 -4.53
N VAL A 26 19.47 -0.52 -3.42
CA VAL A 26 20.30 -1.74 -3.39
C VAL A 26 19.64 -2.80 -4.26
N VAL A 27 20.39 -3.30 -5.25
CA VAL A 27 19.95 -4.42 -6.08
C VAL A 27 20.36 -5.73 -5.44
N ALA A 28 21.62 -5.88 -5.03
CA ALA A 28 22.09 -7.13 -4.45
C ALA A 28 23.29 -6.90 -3.51
N PRO A 29 23.33 -7.54 -2.33
CA PRO A 29 24.58 -7.74 -1.61
C PRO A 29 25.44 -8.76 -2.36
N LEU A 30 26.66 -8.39 -2.71
CA LEU A 30 27.55 -9.18 -3.55
C LEU A 30 28.50 -10.03 -2.72
N TYR A 31 29.53 -9.44 -2.13
CA TYR A 31 30.56 -10.17 -1.40
C TYR A 31 31.13 -9.33 -0.26
N PRO A 32 31.71 -9.96 0.78
CA PRO A 32 32.35 -9.24 1.85
C PRO A 32 33.72 -8.71 1.40
N ASP A 33 33.97 -7.44 1.69
CA ASP A 33 35.29 -6.83 1.66
C ASP A 33 35.82 -6.68 3.09
N VAL A 34 37.03 -7.17 3.32
CA VAL A 34 37.67 -7.14 4.64
C VAL A 34 38.64 -5.97 4.70
N MET A 35 38.65 -5.25 5.83
CA MET A 35 39.60 -4.18 6.08
C MET A 35 40.96 -4.77 6.48
N HIS A 36 42.01 -4.29 5.83
CA HIS A 36 43.39 -4.71 6.05
C HIS A 36 44.23 -3.48 6.37
N VAL A 37 44.82 -3.47 7.55
CA VAL A 37 45.85 -2.49 7.90
C VAL A 37 47.21 -3.14 7.63
N VAL A 38 47.76 -2.89 6.45
CA VAL A 38 49.03 -3.46 6.00
C VAL A 38 50.14 -2.49 6.36
N VAL A 39 51.09 -2.93 7.17
CA VAL A 39 52.21 -2.11 7.66
C VAL A 39 53.53 -2.73 7.23
N ARG A 40 54.53 -1.89 6.95
CA ARG A 40 55.89 -2.36 6.70
C ARG A 40 56.56 -2.82 7.99
N ASN A 41 57.31 -3.92 7.91
CA ASN A 41 58.01 -4.50 9.06
C ASN A 41 59.20 -3.64 9.54
N ASP A 42 59.78 -2.82 8.67
CA ASP A 42 60.96 -1.98 8.96
C ASP A 42 60.62 -0.60 9.56
N ARG A 43 59.34 -0.31 9.82
CA ARG A 43 58.88 1.01 10.32
C ARG A 43 58.58 1.07 11.82
N GLY A 44 58.64 -0.08 12.51
CA GLY A 44 58.38 -0.17 13.95
C GLY A 44 56.93 0.10 14.34
N ILE A 45 55.98 -0.16 13.45
CA ILE A 45 54.54 0.04 13.65
C ILE A 45 53.93 -1.25 14.19
N THR A 46 53.41 -1.24 15.41
CA THR A 46 52.86 -2.42 16.10
C THR A 46 51.45 -2.24 16.62
N GLN A 47 50.94 -1.00 16.65
CA GLN A 47 49.59 -0.65 17.09
C GLN A 47 49.02 0.51 16.24
N LEU A 48 47.69 0.68 16.24
CA LEU A 48 47.04 1.70 15.40
C LEU A 48 47.45 3.12 15.76
N ALA A 49 47.78 3.39 17.03
CA ALA A 49 48.28 4.70 17.46
C ALA A 49 49.61 5.09 16.78
N ASP A 50 50.41 4.13 16.33
CA ASP A 50 51.72 4.40 15.69
C ASP A 50 51.59 4.90 14.24
N LEU A 51 50.37 4.95 13.70
CA LEU A 51 50.07 5.52 12.38
C LEU A 51 50.22 7.05 12.37
N ALA A 52 50.22 7.70 13.54
CA ALA A 52 50.43 9.13 13.63
C ALA A 52 51.72 9.56 12.92
N ASP A 53 51.62 10.61 12.12
CA ASP A 53 52.65 11.22 11.27
C ASP A 53 53.23 10.30 10.17
N ARG A 54 52.68 9.10 9.99
CA ARG A 54 53.10 8.14 8.95
C ARG A 54 52.44 8.40 7.61
N LYS A 55 53.06 7.93 6.53
CA LYS A 55 52.46 7.95 5.19
C LYS A 55 51.48 6.80 5.02
N VAL A 56 50.20 7.15 4.89
CA VAL A 56 49.10 6.18 4.87
C VAL A 56 48.31 6.29 3.56
N ILE A 57 48.20 5.18 2.84
CA ILE A 57 47.27 5.07 1.71
C ILE A 57 45.88 4.74 2.26
N LEU A 58 44.91 5.59 1.91
CA LEU A 58 43.49 5.42 2.28
C LEU A 58 42.62 4.95 1.10
N GLY A 59 43.15 4.99 -0.13
CA GLY A 59 42.41 4.73 -1.36
C GLY A 59 42.10 6.01 -2.14
N ALA A 60 41.45 5.87 -3.30
CA ALA A 60 41.15 7.02 -4.16
C ALA A 60 40.17 7.99 -3.48
N ALA A 61 40.31 9.28 -3.80
CA ALA A 61 39.34 10.29 -3.42
C ALA A 61 37.92 9.90 -3.87
N GLY A 62 36.96 9.98 -2.94
CA GLY A 62 35.56 9.61 -3.19
C GLY A 62 35.26 8.10 -3.26
N SER A 63 36.26 7.23 -3.00
CA SER A 63 36.04 5.77 -2.94
C SER A 63 35.51 5.32 -1.58
N GLY A 64 34.78 4.19 -1.57
CA GLY A 64 34.32 3.58 -0.33
C GLY A 64 35.44 3.09 0.57
N MET A 65 36.55 2.64 -0.02
CA MET A 65 37.73 2.23 0.73
C MET A 65 38.27 3.39 1.57
N ARG A 66 38.31 4.58 0.98
CA ARG A 66 38.73 5.81 1.68
C ARG A 66 37.77 6.18 2.79
N GLN A 67 36.46 6.08 2.55
CA GLN A 67 35.47 6.31 3.60
C GLN A 67 35.66 5.34 4.77
N SER A 68 35.83 4.03 4.49
CA SER A 68 36.06 3.04 5.53
C SER A 68 37.37 3.30 6.31
N ALA A 69 38.43 3.69 5.61
CA ALA A 69 39.70 4.02 6.23
C ALA A 69 39.61 5.26 7.12
N LEU A 70 38.90 6.31 6.66
CA LEU A 70 38.65 7.52 7.45
C LEU A 70 37.79 7.23 8.68
N SER A 71 36.78 6.36 8.59
CA SER A 71 35.99 5.95 9.77
C SER A 71 36.86 5.21 10.80
N LEU A 72 37.78 4.35 10.36
CA LEU A 72 38.75 3.72 11.26
C LEU A 72 39.66 4.75 11.92
N LEU A 73 40.25 5.66 11.14
CA LEU A 73 41.14 6.69 11.68
C LEU A 73 40.40 7.64 12.64
N ASP A 74 39.14 7.96 12.38
CA ASP A 74 38.31 8.79 13.25
C ASP A 74 38.14 8.15 14.63
N HIS A 75 37.82 6.84 14.66
CA HIS A 75 37.65 6.09 15.89
C HIS A 75 38.90 6.15 16.80
N TYR A 76 40.09 6.15 16.19
CA TYR A 76 41.37 6.26 16.90
C TYR A 76 41.87 7.70 17.07
N GLY A 77 41.11 8.72 16.63
CA GLY A 77 41.51 10.13 16.70
C GLY A 77 42.76 10.44 15.88
N LEU A 78 42.91 9.80 14.72
CA LEU A 78 44.06 9.89 13.80
C LEU A 78 43.75 10.68 12.51
N ASN A 79 42.50 11.08 12.30
CA ASN A 79 42.14 11.98 11.19
C ASN A 79 42.95 13.28 11.26
N GLY A 80 43.55 13.68 10.14
CA GLY A 80 44.45 14.84 10.07
C GLY A 80 45.80 14.67 10.80
N ARG A 81 46.05 13.50 11.40
CA ARG A 81 47.33 13.15 12.05
C ARG A 81 48.11 12.11 11.27
N VAL A 82 47.69 11.77 10.06
CA VAL A 82 48.42 10.91 9.14
C VAL A 82 48.77 11.69 7.87
N GLN A 83 49.87 11.33 7.21
CA GLN A 83 50.19 11.88 5.89
C GLN A 83 49.42 11.08 4.83
N GLU A 84 48.23 11.55 4.50
CA GLU A 84 47.33 10.89 3.55
C GLU A 84 47.92 10.86 2.14
N THR A 85 47.86 9.70 1.49
CA THR A 85 48.23 9.54 0.09
C THR A 85 47.06 8.93 -0.67
N ASP A 86 46.59 9.63 -1.69
CA ASP A 86 45.59 9.11 -2.61
C ASP A 86 46.25 8.16 -3.61
N ALA A 87 45.83 6.90 -3.59
CA ALA A 87 46.27 5.91 -4.56
C ALA A 87 45.06 5.12 -5.08
N SER A 88 45.03 4.89 -6.39
CA SER A 88 43.81 4.49 -7.09
C SER A 88 43.44 3.03 -6.88
N TYR A 89 44.39 2.09 -6.84
CA TYR A 89 44.07 0.67 -6.69
C TYR A 89 45.29 -0.22 -6.41
N PHE A 90 45.03 -1.49 -6.09
CA PHE A 90 46.01 -2.53 -5.75
C PHE A 90 47.22 -2.69 -6.68
N SER A 91 47.11 -2.29 -7.95
CA SER A 91 48.17 -2.42 -8.95
C SER A 91 49.32 -1.43 -8.76
N SER A 92 49.11 -0.30 -8.06
CA SER A 92 50.17 0.65 -7.72
C SER A 92 50.98 0.22 -6.49
N LEU A 93 50.69 -0.95 -5.92
CA LEU A 93 51.17 -1.36 -4.60
C LEU A 93 52.55 -2.07 -4.55
N PRO A 94 53.06 -2.78 -5.57
CA PRO A 94 54.41 -3.32 -5.50
C PRO A 94 55.45 -2.23 -5.83
N GLY A 95 56.29 -1.84 -4.87
CA GLY A 95 57.55 -1.15 -5.16
C GLY A 95 57.68 0.32 -4.75
N ASP A 96 56.67 0.94 -4.15
CA ASP A 96 56.86 2.27 -3.52
C ASP A 96 57.31 2.11 -2.06
N ASP A 97 58.62 2.27 -1.83
CA ASP A 97 59.22 2.16 -0.52
C ASP A 97 58.97 3.37 0.40
N SER A 98 58.35 4.43 -0.14
CA SER A 98 58.03 5.63 0.62
C SER A 98 56.74 5.51 1.45
N ILE A 99 55.95 4.46 1.25
CA ILE A 99 54.66 4.25 1.94
C ILE A 99 54.86 3.37 3.18
N ASP A 100 54.41 3.86 4.35
CA ASP A 100 54.56 3.15 5.62
C ASP A 100 53.40 2.19 5.89
N VAL A 101 52.16 2.65 5.62
CA VAL A 101 50.91 1.95 5.97
C VAL A 101 49.90 2.04 4.83
N ARG A 102 49.07 1.02 4.72
CA ARG A 102 47.96 0.96 3.76
C ARG A 102 46.74 0.43 4.48
N ILE A 103 45.67 1.23 4.50
CA ILE A 103 44.37 0.79 5.00
C ILE A 103 43.52 0.45 3.77
N ILE A 104 43.22 -0.83 3.61
CA ILE A 104 42.63 -1.36 2.38
C ILE A 104 41.44 -2.25 2.68
N THR A 105 40.29 -1.92 2.12
CA THR A 105 39.05 -2.71 2.21
C THR A 105 38.87 -3.52 0.94
N SER A 106 39.04 -4.84 1.02
CA SER A 106 39.02 -5.73 -0.16
C SER A 106 38.70 -7.19 0.20
N GLY A 107 38.25 -7.96 -0.79
CA GLY A 107 38.08 -9.40 -0.65
C GLY A 107 39.36 -10.15 -0.26
N ILE A 108 39.21 -11.16 0.60
CA ILE A 108 40.28 -12.02 1.14
C ILE A 108 41.07 -12.82 0.08
N LEU A 109 40.55 -12.92 -1.14
CA LEU A 109 41.19 -13.60 -2.27
C LEU A 109 42.00 -12.65 -3.17
N ASN A 110 42.13 -11.38 -2.79
CA ASN A 110 42.86 -10.38 -3.58
C ASN A 110 44.31 -10.83 -3.87
N ARG A 111 44.66 -10.91 -5.16
CA ARG A 111 45.96 -11.42 -5.64
C ARG A 111 47.13 -10.51 -5.25
N ASP A 112 46.91 -9.21 -5.26
CA ASP A 112 47.95 -8.22 -4.98
C ASP A 112 48.25 -8.16 -3.48
N LEU A 113 47.22 -8.19 -2.63
CA LEU A 113 47.36 -8.35 -1.18
C LEU A 113 48.16 -9.61 -0.84
N ARG A 114 47.78 -10.75 -1.43
CA ARG A 114 48.49 -12.03 -1.28
C ARG A 114 49.96 -11.91 -1.66
N ARG A 115 50.27 -11.26 -2.78
CA ARG A 115 51.65 -11.09 -3.25
C ARG A 115 52.50 -10.30 -2.25
N ILE A 116 51.96 -9.20 -1.73
CA ILE A 116 52.68 -8.30 -0.82
C ILE A 116 52.89 -8.94 0.54
N LEU A 117 51.86 -9.57 1.11
CA LEU A 117 52.00 -10.27 2.39
C LEU A 117 52.95 -11.48 2.30
N ARG A 118 53.00 -12.15 1.13
CA ARG A 118 53.95 -13.24 0.87
C ARG A 118 55.41 -12.79 0.73
N SER A 119 55.67 -11.51 0.46
CA SER A 119 57.04 -10.97 0.37
C SER A 119 57.79 -11.03 1.71
N GLY A 120 57.06 -11.06 2.83
CA GLY A 120 57.65 -10.98 4.18
C GLY A 120 58.12 -9.58 4.60
N GLN A 121 57.97 -8.57 3.75
CA GLN A 121 58.30 -7.17 4.07
C GLN A 121 57.17 -6.44 4.81
N TYR A 122 55.97 -7.02 4.82
CA TYR A 122 54.76 -6.42 5.37
C TYR A 122 54.07 -7.39 6.33
N GLN A 123 53.34 -6.83 7.28
CA GLN A 123 52.48 -7.55 8.21
C GLN A 123 51.09 -6.91 8.28
N LEU A 124 50.15 -7.65 8.85
CA LEU A 124 48.80 -7.16 9.13
C LEU A 124 48.74 -6.68 10.56
N LEU A 125 48.23 -5.47 10.75
CA LEU A 125 47.93 -4.91 12.04
C LEU A 125 46.45 -5.12 12.36
N GLY A 126 46.16 -5.63 13.56
CA GLY A 126 44.79 -5.89 14.01
C GLY A 126 44.05 -4.64 14.45
N ILE A 127 42.72 -4.73 14.43
CA ILE A 127 41.80 -3.71 14.94
C ILE A 127 41.15 -4.30 16.21
N PRO A 128 41.71 -4.05 17.40
CA PRO A 128 41.20 -4.65 18.64
C PRO A 128 39.80 -4.16 19.00
N ASP A 129 39.45 -2.94 18.63
CA ASP A 129 38.17 -2.30 18.95
C ASP A 129 37.08 -2.56 17.89
N ALA A 130 37.24 -3.60 17.07
CA ALA A 130 36.32 -3.90 15.97
C ALA A 130 34.85 -4.03 16.43
N ALA A 131 34.61 -4.58 17.62
CA ALA A 131 33.26 -4.69 18.19
C ALA A 131 32.65 -3.31 18.51
N ALA A 132 33.45 -2.36 18.99
CA ALA A 132 32.98 -1.00 19.25
C ALA A 132 32.66 -0.26 17.95
N ILE A 133 33.46 -0.49 16.90
CA ILE A 133 33.23 0.12 15.58
C ILE A 133 31.97 -0.47 14.91
N GLU A 134 31.76 -1.78 14.97
CA GLU A 134 30.52 -2.43 14.49
C GLU A 134 29.27 -1.88 15.20
N MET A 135 29.34 -1.64 16.51
CA MET A 135 28.23 -1.02 17.25
C MET A 135 27.96 0.44 16.86
N ALA A 136 28.99 1.17 16.43
CA ALA A 136 28.88 2.58 16.07
C ALA A 136 28.49 2.80 14.60
N ASP A 137 28.84 1.87 13.72
CA ASP A 137 28.62 1.96 12.28
C ASP A 137 28.01 0.65 11.73
N PRO A 138 26.72 0.67 11.31
CA PRO A 138 26.00 -0.53 10.88
C PRO A 138 26.52 -1.12 9.56
N TYR A 139 27.41 -0.42 8.86
CA TYR A 139 28.01 -0.92 7.62
C TYR A 139 29.23 -1.80 7.84
N PHE A 140 29.74 -1.85 9.07
CA PHE A 140 30.80 -2.76 9.46
C PHE A 140 30.25 -3.94 10.24
N SER A 141 30.92 -5.08 10.09
CA SER A 141 30.78 -6.21 10.99
C SER A 141 32.13 -6.73 11.40
N ILE A 142 32.21 -7.35 12.57
CA ILE A 142 33.45 -7.97 13.04
C ILE A 142 33.88 -9.10 12.10
N PHE A 143 35.20 -9.23 11.92
CA PHE A 143 35.81 -10.33 11.19
C PHE A 143 37.16 -10.69 11.81
N VAL A 144 37.58 -11.95 11.63
CA VAL A 144 38.90 -12.41 12.04
C VAL A 144 39.59 -13.02 10.83
N ILE A 145 40.73 -12.45 10.45
CA ILE A 145 41.59 -13.04 9.43
C ILE A 145 42.31 -14.24 10.06
N PRO A 146 42.06 -15.47 9.61
CA PRO A 146 42.68 -16.64 10.22
C PRO A 146 44.18 -16.70 9.95
N ARG A 147 44.91 -17.28 10.90
CA ARG A 147 46.33 -17.62 10.76
C ARG A 147 46.57 -18.38 9.46
N GLY A 148 47.61 -17.98 8.72
CA GLY A 148 48.06 -18.70 7.53
C GLY A 148 47.23 -18.46 6.25
N LEU A 149 46.22 -17.59 6.28
CA LEU A 149 45.34 -17.33 5.12
C LEU A 149 46.09 -16.97 3.82
N TYR A 150 47.19 -16.22 3.94
CA TYR A 150 47.94 -15.69 2.80
C TYR A 150 49.18 -16.52 2.44
N ARG A 151 49.72 -17.27 3.39
CA ARG A 151 50.84 -18.21 3.24
C ARG A 151 50.82 -19.18 4.41
N GLU A 152 51.01 -20.48 4.17
CA GLU A 152 50.98 -21.48 5.23
C GLU A 152 52.30 -21.58 6.01
N GLN A 153 53.44 -21.45 5.33
CA GLN A 153 54.77 -21.65 5.93
C GLN A 153 55.81 -20.61 5.42
N PRO A 154 56.38 -19.77 6.32
CA PRO A 154 55.83 -19.48 7.64
C PRO A 154 54.43 -18.84 7.51
N PRO A 155 53.53 -19.07 8.49
CA PRO A 155 52.14 -18.63 8.42
C PRO A 155 52.02 -17.11 8.30
N VAL A 156 51.18 -16.64 7.38
CA VAL A 156 50.86 -15.21 7.22
C VAL A 156 49.33 -15.03 7.19
N PRO A 157 48.73 -14.32 8.16
CA PRO A 157 49.35 -13.82 9.38
C PRO A 157 49.82 -14.97 10.30
N ALA A 158 50.75 -14.68 11.20
CA ALA A 158 51.31 -15.68 12.13
C ALA A 158 50.31 -16.13 13.21
N GLU A 159 49.36 -15.26 13.52
CA GLU A 159 48.25 -15.46 14.46
C GLU A 159 46.94 -14.91 13.85
N PRO A 160 45.76 -15.27 14.38
CA PRO A 160 44.50 -14.67 13.95
C PRO A 160 44.49 -13.15 14.17
N VAL A 161 44.04 -12.38 13.18
CA VAL A 161 44.04 -10.91 13.23
C VAL A 161 42.59 -10.40 13.29
N PRO A 162 42.14 -9.78 14.40
CA PRO A 162 40.82 -9.16 14.47
C PRO A 162 40.76 -7.94 13.54
N THR A 163 39.66 -7.78 12.84
CA THR A 163 39.44 -6.69 11.90
C THR A 163 37.93 -6.47 11.65
N LEU A 164 37.62 -5.60 10.71
CA LEU A 164 36.27 -5.31 10.23
C LEU A 164 36.08 -5.83 8.81
N ARG A 165 34.84 -6.11 8.45
CA ARG A 165 34.41 -6.30 7.07
C ARG A 165 33.21 -5.42 6.76
N THR A 166 33.02 -5.12 5.49
CA THR A 166 31.81 -4.52 4.95
C THR A 166 31.32 -5.35 3.76
N THR A 167 30.13 -5.05 3.26
CA THR A 167 29.55 -5.72 2.10
C THR A 167 29.65 -4.83 0.88
N ALA A 168 30.12 -5.38 -0.24
CA ALA A 168 29.99 -4.75 -1.55
C ALA A 168 28.56 -4.96 -2.06
N PHE A 169 27.90 -3.89 -2.47
CA PHE A 169 26.54 -3.90 -2.99
C PHE A 169 26.55 -3.55 -4.47
N LEU A 170 25.71 -4.25 -5.23
CA LEU A 170 25.23 -3.76 -6.52
C LEU A 170 24.13 -2.74 -6.25
N VAL A 171 24.31 -1.54 -6.77
CA VAL A 171 23.40 -0.41 -6.58
C VAL A 171 22.97 0.11 -7.94
N GLY A 172 21.68 0.42 -8.08
CA GLY A 172 21.10 0.99 -9.28
C GLY A 172 20.20 2.19 -8.95
N HIS A 173 19.67 2.84 -9.97
CA HIS A 173 18.62 3.85 -9.77
C HIS A 173 17.36 3.19 -9.19
N ARG A 174 16.66 3.88 -8.29
CA ARG A 174 15.44 3.33 -7.66
C ARG A 174 14.31 3.11 -8.68
N GLU A 175 14.34 3.85 -9.77
CA GLU A 175 13.37 3.78 -10.88
C GLU A 175 13.89 2.95 -12.07
N ALA A 176 14.98 2.20 -11.89
CA ALA A 176 15.47 1.31 -12.94
C ALA A 176 14.37 0.33 -13.37
N PRO A 177 14.24 -0.01 -14.67
CA PRO A 177 13.21 -0.93 -15.13
C PRO A 177 13.26 -2.26 -14.36
N GLU A 178 12.13 -2.71 -13.80
CA GLU A 178 12.09 -3.94 -12.98
C GLU A 178 12.65 -5.15 -13.72
N GLY A 179 12.39 -5.27 -15.03
CA GLY A 179 12.94 -6.34 -15.88
C GLY A 179 14.47 -6.31 -15.97
N LEU A 180 15.09 -5.13 -16.09
CA LEU A 180 16.55 -4.99 -16.12
C LEU A 180 17.16 -5.44 -14.78
N VAL A 181 16.54 -5.05 -13.67
CA VAL A 181 16.98 -5.45 -12.32
C VAL A 181 16.83 -6.96 -12.12
N ALA A 182 15.74 -7.56 -12.60
CA ALA A 182 15.52 -9.01 -12.53
C ALA A 182 16.58 -9.80 -13.32
N GLU A 183 16.89 -9.38 -14.55
CA GLU A 183 17.94 -10.00 -15.38
C GLU A 183 19.33 -9.89 -14.74
N MET A 184 19.63 -8.74 -14.14
CA MET A 184 20.86 -8.53 -13.40
C MET A 184 20.95 -9.46 -12.17
N LEU A 185 19.87 -9.62 -11.41
CA LEU A 185 19.81 -10.54 -10.28
C LEU A 185 19.94 -12.01 -10.71
N ALA A 186 19.31 -12.39 -11.82
CA ALA A 186 19.44 -13.72 -12.38
C ALA A 186 20.89 -14.01 -12.77
N SER A 187 21.57 -13.03 -13.39
CA SER A 187 22.98 -13.13 -13.79
C SER A 187 23.93 -13.22 -12.60
N VAL A 188 23.74 -12.37 -11.58
CA VAL A 188 24.60 -12.38 -10.37
C VAL A 188 24.48 -13.70 -9.61
N TYR A 189 23.27 -14.24 -9.48
CA TYR A 189 23.01 -15.46 -8.71
C TYR A 189 22.78 -16.69 -9.59
N GLU A 190 23.39 -16.73 -10.78
CA GLU A 190 23.45 -17.91 -11.62
C GLU A 190 24.27 -19.01 -10.93
N GLU A 191 23.89 -20.29 -11.11
CA GLU A 191 24.51 -21.44 -10.42
C GLU A 191 26.04 -21.54 -10.65
N GLY A 192 26.56 -21.01 -11.76
CA GLY A 192 27.99 -20.99 -12.08
C GLY A 192 28.79 -19.83 -11.49
N MET A 193 28.14 -18.72 -11.11
CA MET A 193 28.85 -17.50 -10.70
C MET A 193 29.69 -17.74 -9.44
N ARG A 194 29.20 -18.53 -8.49
CA ARG A 194 29.92 -18.84 -7.25
C ARG A 194 31.16 -19.71 -7.45
N LEU A 195 31.28 -20.43 -8.56
CA LEU A 195 32.51 -21.14 -8.90
C LEU A 195 33.62 -20.16 -9.28
N GLN A 196 33.27 -19.06 -9.94
CA GLN A 196 34.21 -18.00 -10.32
C GLN A 196 34.45 -17.01 -9.17
N MET A 197 33.41 -16.77 -8.35
CA MET A 197 33.43 -15.87 -7.20
C MET A 197 32.94 -16.61 -5.94
N PRO A 198 33.79 -17.41 -5.28
CA PRO A 198 33.39 -18.24 -4.12
C PRO A 198 32.87 -17.44 -2.92
N THR A 199 33.29 -16.17 -2.81
CA THR A 199 32.90 -15.27 -1.73
C THR A 199 31.58 -14.53 -2.01
N LEU A 200 30.97 -14.73 -3.18
CA LEU A 200 29.66 -14.16 -3.47
C LEU A 200 28.62 -14.72 -2.49
N HIS A 201 27.87 -13.82 -1.87
CA HIS A 201 26.76 -14.10 -0.99
C HIS A 201 25.71 -14.95 -1.72
N THR A 202 25.09 -15.86 -0.97
CA THR A 202 23.96 -16.62 -1.50
C THR A 202 22.68 -15.78 -1.45
N ARG A 203 21.65 -16.21 -2.18
CA ARG A 203 20.31 -15.61 -2.05
C ARG A 203 19.79 -15.66 -0.62
N LEU A 204 20.14 -16.71 0.13
CA LEU A 204 19.74 -16.83 1.54
C LEU A 204 20.48 -15.81 2.42
N GLN A 205 21.79 -15.66 2.23
CA GLN A 205 22.58 -14.65 2.97
C GLN A 205 22.14 -13.23 2.63
N ALA A 206 21.74 -12.99 1.37
CA ALA A 206 21.26 -11.68 0.94
C ALA A 206 20.08 -11.14 1.75
N ARG A 207 19.32 -12.03 2.42
CA ARG A 207 18.19 -11.64 3.28
C ARG A 207 18.61 -10.83 4.51
N GLU A 208 19.88 -10.89 4.93
CA GLU A 208 20.43 -10.06 6.01
C GLU A 208 20.31 -8.55 5.73
N TRP A 209 20.13 -8.16 4.46
CA TRP A 209 20.05 -6.76 4.03
C TRP A 209 18.66 -6.30 3.58
N LEU A 210 17.58 -7.04 3.89
CA LEU A 210 16.21 -6.68 3.48
C LEU A 210 15.73 -5.33 4.06
N ASP A 211 16.26 -4.96 5.23
CA ASP A 211 15.97 -3.69 5.90
C ASP A 211 16.62 -2.47 5.22
N MET A 212 17.59 -2.70 4.33
CA MET A 212 18.15 -1.63 3.50
C MET A 212 17.11 -1.16 2.45
N PRO A 213 17.23 0.08 1.94
CA PRO A 213 16.38 0.55 0.86
C PRO A 213 16.78 -0.15 -0.45
N MET A 214 16.23 -1.35 -0.63
CA MET A 214 16.41 -2.16 -1.83
C MET A 214 15.50 -1.69 -2.97
N HIS A 215 15.90 -2.00 -4.20
CA HIS A 215 15.03 -1.88 -5.36
C HIS A 215 13.82 -2.82 -5.21
N THR A 216 12.63 -2.40 -5.65
CA THR A 216 11.39 -3.19 -5.50
C THR A 216 11.51 -4.61 -6.07
N ALA A 217 12.03 -4.74 -7.30
CA ALA A 217 12.28 -6.04 -7.92
C ALA A 217 13.28 -6.90 -7.14
N ALA A 218 14.29 -6.28 -6.51
CA ALA A 218 15.26 -6.99 -5.68
C ALA A 218 14.65 -7.49 -4.38
N ARG A 219 13.83 -6.67 -3.72
CA ARG A 219 13.10 -7.09 -2.52
C ARG A 219 12.21 -8.30 -2.82
N ARG A 220 11.44 -8.28 -3.90
CA ARG A 220 10.62 -9.43 -4.34
C ARG A 220 11.45 -10.68 -4.60
N TYR A 221 12.65 -10.51 -5.18
CA TYR A 221 13.55 -11.62 -5.49
C TYR A 221 14.10 -12.31 -4.23
N PHE A 222 14.42 -11.56 -3.17
CA PHE A 222 14.97 -12.11 -1.93
C PHE A 222 13.91 -12.45 -0.86
N ASP A 223 12.73 -11.86 -0.94
CA ASP A 223 11.63 -12.11 -0.01
C ASP A 223 10.27 -12.33 -0.71
N PRO A 224 10.07 -13.48 -1.38
CA PRO A 224 8.84 -13.76 -2.11
C PRO A 224 7.61 -13.94 -1.19
N GLN A 225 7.79 -14.12 0.12
CA GLN A 225 6.68 -14.29 1.07
C GLN A 225 5.99 -12.98 1.43
N ASP A 226 6.66 -11.84 1.27
CA ASP A 226 6.09 -10.51 1.50
C ASP A 226 4.89 -10.23 0.57
N GLU A 227 4.92 -10.78 -0.66
CA GLU A 227 3.78 -10.70 -1.59
C GLU A 227 2.55 -11.48 -1.10
N ILE A 228 2.74 -12.62 -0.42
CA ILE A 228 1.62 -13.40 0.13
C ILE A 228 0.93 -12.58 1.23
N GLY A 229 1.71 -11.89 2.07
CA GLY A 229 1.19 -10.98 3.10
C GLY A 229 0.45 -9.78 2.51
N HIS A 230 1.02 -9.13 1.49
CA HIS A 230 0.37 -8.01 0.80
C HIS A 230 -0.91 -8.43 0.05
N MET A 231 -0.90 -9.59 -0.60
CA MET A 231 -2.11 -10.13 -1.25
C MET A 231 -3.19 -10.48 -0.22
N ALA A 232 -2.81 -11.08 0.91
CA ALA A 232 -3.76 -11.36 2.00
C ALA A 232 -4.40 -10.07 2.54
N ALA A 233 -3.62 -9.02 2.77
CA ALA A 233 -4.13 -7.72 3.22
C ALA A 233 -5.11 -7.08 2.21
N ILE A 234 -4.81 -7.18 0.91
CA ILE A 234 -5.72 -6.70 -0.14
C ILE A 234 -7.02 -7.51 -0.15
N MET A 235 -6.94 -8.83 0.00
CA MET A 235 -8.13 -9.70 0.05
C MET A 235 -9.02 -9.38 1.26
N GLU A 236 -8.43 -9.10 2.43
CA GLU A 236 -9.18 -8.67 3.61
C GLU A 236 -9.87 -7.32 3.39
N SER A 237 -9.16 -6.35 2.80
CA SER A 237 -9.74 -5.03 2.48
C SER A 237 -10.88 -5.15 1.46
N LEU A 238 -10.74 -5.99 0.44
CA LEU A 238 -11.78 -6.24 -0.55
C LEU A 238 -13.01 -6.91 0.08
N ALA A 239 -12.80 -7.89 0.97
CA ALA A 239 -13.89 -8.52 1.71
C ALA A 239 -14.65 -7.51 2.57
N ALA A 240 -13.95 -6.67 3.34
CA ALA A 240 -14.57 -5.63 4.16
C ALA A 240 -15.37 -4.61 3.31
N THR A 241 -14.82 -4.21 2.16
CA THR A 241 -15.49 -3.29 1.24
C THR A 241 -16.77 -3.91 0.67
N LYS A 242 -16.73 -5.21 0.32
CA LYS A 242 -17.89 -5.96 -0.15
C LYS A 242 -18.99 -6.02 0.93
N GLU A 243 -18.65 -6.32 2.18
CA GLU A 243 -19.61 -6.35 3.29
C GLU A 243 -20.24 -4.96 3.54
N LEU A 244 -19.45 -3.89 3.44
CA LEU A 244 -19.96 -2.52 3.56
C LEU A 244 -20.97 -2.19 2.44
N LEU A 245 -20.68 -2.59 1.20
CA LEU A 245 -21.60 -2.41 0.07
C LEU A 245 -22.90 -3.19 0.25
N PHE A 246 -22.84 -4.43 0.74
CA PHE A 246 -24.04 -5.22 1.05
C PHE A 246 -24.88 -4.58 2.17
N ALA A 247 -24.26 -4.12 3.24
CA ALA A 247 -24.95 -3.43 4.34
C ALA A 247 -25.60 -2.13 3.86
N LEU A 248 -24.91 -1.35 3.02
CA LEU A 248 -25.43 -0.10 2.46
C LEU A 248 -26.60 -0.36 1.50
N ALA A 249 -26.48 -1.38 0.63
CA ALA A 249 -27.56 -1.80 -0.26
C ALA A 249 -28.79 -2.29 0.53
N ALA A 250 -28.59 -3.09 1.57
CA ALA A 250 -29.66 -3.53 2.47
C ALA A 250 -30.32 -2.34 3.20
N GLY A 251 -29.52 -1.38 3.66
CA GLY A 251 -30.03 -0.15 4.29
C GLY A 251 -30.88 0.69 3.32
N ILE A 252 -30.41 0.88 2.08
CA ILE A 252 -31.16 1.57 1.02
C ILE A 252 -32.45 0.83 0.70
N TYR A 253 -32.39 -0.51 0.58
CA TYR A 253 -33.56 -1.34 0.31
C TYR A 253 -34.61 -1.22 1.42
N LEU A 254 -34.21 -1.28 2.69
CA LEU A 254 -35.12 -1.13 3.83
C LEU A 254 -35.73 0.28 3.92
N LEU A 255 -34.95 1.31 3.60
CA LEU A 255 -35.46 2.69 3.53
C LEU A 255 -36.47 2.85 2.39
N TRP A 256 -36.17 2.29 1.22
CA TRP A 256 -37.07 2.29 0.07
C TRP A 256 -38.37 1.54 0.38
N GLU A 257 -38.26 0.36 0.99
CA GLU A 257 -39.42 -0.44 1.41
C GLU A 257 -40.28 0.30 2.45
N ARG A 258 -39.65 0.94 3.44
CA ARG A 258 -40.36 1.75 4.44
C ARG A 258 -41.08 2.93 3.80
N TRP A 259 -40.43 3.64 2.88
CA TRP A 259 -41.02 4.77 2.18
C TRP A 259 -42.18 4.35 1.29
N ARG A 260 -42.04 3.24 0.57
CA ARG A 260 -43.10 2.64 -0.23
C ARG A 260 -44.31 2.28 0.62
N ARG A 261 -44.12 1.61 1.77
CA ARG A 261 -45.22 1.27 2.70
C ARG A 261 -45.92 2.50 3.27
N LEU A 262 -45.22 3.63 3.45
CA LEU A 262 -45.83 4.87 3.91
C LEU A 262 -46.74 5.47 2.82
N ARG A 263 -46.27 5.51 1.57
CA ARG A 263 -47.10 5.96 0.42
C ARG A 263 -48.34 5.10 0.24
N GLU A 264 -48.20 3.78 0.31
CA GLU A 264 -49.35 2.86 0.21
C GLU A 264 -50.40 3.12 1.32
N ARG A 265 -49.97 3.52 2.52
CA ARG A 265 -50.89 3.89 3.62
C ARG A 265 -51.59 5.22 3.39
N GLU A 266 -50.89 6.22 2.85
CA GLU A 266 -51.47 7.52 2.52
C GLU A 266 -52.54 7.37 1.44
N GLU A 267 -52.25 6.62 0.37
CA GLU A 267 -53.22 6.33 -0.70
C GLU A 267 -54.45 5.59 -0.16
N GLN A 268 -54.26 4.56 0.68
CA GLN A 268 -55.38 3.84 1.30
C GLN A 268 -56.21 4.72 2.25
N ALA A 269 -55.59 5.66 2.95
CA ALA A 269 -56.31 6.59 3.83
C ALA A 269 -57.23 7.53 3.03
N VAL A 270 -56.75 8.07 1.91
CA VAL A 270 -57.53 8.93 1.00
C VAL A 270 -58.73 8.15 0.43
N VAL A 271 -58.51 6.93 -0.06
CA VAL A 271 -59.58 6.09 -0.60
C VAL A 271 -60.61 5.76 0.49
N ARG A 272 -60.18 5.50 1.72
CA ARG A 272 -61.09 5.20 2.84
C ARG A 272 -61.95 6.40 3.23
N GLU A 273 -61.36 7.59 3.35
CA GLU A 273 -62.08 8.82 3.68
C GLU A 273 -63.18 9.10 2.65
N GLN A 274 -62.88 8.91 1.36
CA GLN A 274 -63.85 9.11 0.30
C GLN A 274 -64.94 8.01 0.27
N LYS A 275 -64.63 6.77 0.69
CA LYS A 275 -65.66 5.73 0.90
C LYS A 275 -66.61 6.08 2.05
N ASP A 276 -66.07 6.57 3.17
CA ASP A 276 -66.88 6.98 4.31
C ASP A 276 -67.82 8.15 3.92
N HIS A 277 -67.34 9.10 3.10
CA HIS A 277 -68.18 10.19 2.58
C HIS A 277 -69.26 9.70 1.61
N LEU A 278 -68.94 8.74 0.73
CA LEU A 278 -69.92 8.11 -0.15
C LEU A 278 -71.02 7.39 0.65
N ASP A 279 -70.66 6.69 1.72
CA ASP A 279 -71.61 6.03 2.62
C ASP A 279 -72.54 7.05 3.30
N GLU A 280 -72.03 8.22 3.69
CA GLU A 280 -72.84 9.32 4.22
C GLU A 280 -73.86 9.83 3.17
N LEU A 281 -73.43 10.06 1.94
CA LEU A 281 -74.31 10.49 0.85
C LEU A 281 -75.39 9.43 0.54
N LEU A 282 -75.01 8.16 0.56
CA LEU A 282 -75.94 7.04 0.39
C LEU A 282 -76.99 7.03 1.51
N SER A 283 -76.58 7.20 2.77
CA SER A 283 -77.51 7.30 3.91
C SER A 283 -78.50 8.45 3.75
N ARG A 284 -78.04 9.63 3.31
CA ARG A 284 -78.92 10.79 3.00
C ARG A 284 -79.92 10.46 1.89
N THR A 285 -79.53 9.72 0.85
CA THR A 285 -80.48 9.31 -0.20
C THR A 285 -81.53 8.30 0.28
N VAL A 286 -81.14 7.38 1.17
CA VAL A 286 -82.08 6.45 1.82
C VAL A 286 -83.10 7.21 2.69
N GLU A 287 -82.68 8.24 3.41
CA GLU A 287 -83.59 9.08 4.18
C GLU A 287 -84.63 9.79 3.29
N ILE A 288 -84.20 10.30 2.14
CA ILE A 288 -85.12 10.93 1.18
C ILE A 288 -86.10 9.89 0.62
N GLU A 289 -85.62 8.68 0.31
CA GLU A 289 -86.48 7.58 -0.12
C GLU A 289 -87.54 7.23 0.93
N ALA A 290 -87.15 7.14 2.22
CA ALA A 290 -88.09 6.89 3.31
C ALA A 290 -89.15 7.99 3.46
N ARG A 291 -88.75 9.27 3.36
CA ARG A 291 -89.67 10.42 3.45
C ARG A 291 -90.65 10.47 2.28
N GLN A 292 -90.23 10.07 1.08
CA GLN A 292 -91.04 10.11 -0.13
C GLN A 292 -92.25 9.18 -0.11
N ILE A 293 -92.18 8.05 0.62
CA ILE A 293 -93.17 6.96 0.54
C ILE A 293 -94.59 7.45 0.85
N GLY A 294 -94.76 8.31 1.86
CA GLY A 294 -96.07 8.81 2.33
C GLY A 294 -96.49 10.20 1.81
N LEU A 295 -95.64 10.88 1.03
CA LEU A 295 -95.89 12.26 0.60
C LEU A 295 -96.66 12.33 -0.73
N THR A 296 -97.66 13.22 -0.78
CA THR A 296 -98.50 13.51 -1.95
C THR A 296 -98.50 14.99 -2.36
N ASP A 297 -97.81 15.84 -1.60
CA ASP A 297 -97.65 17.26 -1.92
C ASP A 297 -96.61 17.44 -3.05
N GLU A 298 -97.04 18.07 -4.14
CA GLU A 298 -96.22 18.29 -5.33
C GLU A 298 -95.04 19.23 -5.04
N PHE A 299 -95.25 20.25 -4.20
CA PHE A 299 -94.20 21.21 -3.87
C PHE A 299 -93.07 20.53 -3.07
N VAL A 300 -93.44 19.66 -2.13
CA VAL A 300 -92.49 18.88 -1.33
C VAL A 300 -91.77 17.83 -2.19
N LEU A 301 -92.49 17.17 -3.12
CA LEU A 301 -91.88 16.20 -4.04
C LEU A 301 -90.87 16.86 -5.00
N ARG A 302 -91.15 18.05 -5.54
CA ARG A 302 -90.20 18.82 -6.37
C ARG A 302 -88.95 19.20 -5.57
N ARG A 303 -89.11 19.64 -4.31
CA ARG A 303 -87.97 19.94 -3.44
C ARG A 303 -87.09 18.71 -3.17
N LEU A 304 -87.69 17.56 -2.88
CA LEU A 304 -86.95 16.30 -2.70
C LEU A 304 -86.24 15.86 -3.98
N LEU A 305 -86.82 16.11 -5.16
CA LEU A 305 -86.17 15.84 -6.45
C LEU A 305 -84.91 16.70 -6.64
N ASP A 306 -84.99 17.98 -6.31
CA ASP A 306 -83.85 18.91 -6.37
C ASP A 306 -82.76 18.51 -5.38
N ASP A 307 -83.13 18.08 -4.17
CA ASP A 307 -82.19 17.62 -3.14
C ASP A 307 -81.44 16.34 -3.58
N VAL A 308 -82.12 15.35 -4.15
CA VAL A 308 -81.48 14.13 -4.68
C VAL A 308 -80.58 14.45 -5.87
N THR A 309 -81.01 15.35 -6.76
CA THR A 309 -80.21 15.77 -7.91
C THR A 309 -78.94 16.49 -7.45
N ARG A 310 -79.04 17.34 -6.42
CA ARG A 310 -77.89 18.02 -5.82
C ARG A 310 -76.92 17.03 -5.17
N ILE A 311 -77.41 16.06 -4.40
CA ILE A 311 -76.59 15.00 -3.79
C ILE A 311 -75.85 14.21 -4.88
N LYS A 312 -76.52 13.88 -5.99
CA LYS A 312 -75.90 13.18 -7.12
C LYS A 312 -74.79 14.01 -7.79
N LEU A 313 -75.01 15.31 -7.99
CA LEU A 313 -74.00 16.21 -8.58
C LEU A 313 -72.81 16.39 -7.63
N GLN A 314 -73.06 16.58 -6.34
CA GLN A 314 -72.02 16.69 -5.31
C GLN A 314 -71.13 15.45 -5.29
N ALA A 315 -71.71 14.24 -5.33
CA ALA A 315 -70.94 13.00 -5.41
C ALA A 315 -70.08 12.91 -6.69
N LEU A 316 -70.56 13.41 -7.83
CA LEU A 316 -69.81 13.38 -9.09
C LEU A 316 -68.65 14.40 -9.12
N GLU A 317 -68.80 15.52 -8.42
CA GLU A 317 -67.78 16.58 -8.31
C GLU A 317 -66.72 16.27 -7.23
N GLU A 318 -67.12 15.72 -6.08
CA GLU A 318 -66.23 15.53 -4.92
C GLU A 318 -65.54 14.16 -4.91
N LEU A 319 -66.14 13.11 -5.49
CA LEU A 319 -65.58 11.76 -5.51
C LEU A 319 -64.89 11.48 -6.85
N THR A 320 -63.76 12.16 -7.09
CA THR A 320 -63.02 12.12 -8.36
C THR A 320 -61.97 11.03 -8.46
N HIS A 321 -61.72 10.26 -7.40
CA HIS A 321 -60.64 9.27 -7.38
C HIS A 321 -60.95 8.09 -8.31
N GLU A 322 -59.96 7.68 -9.10
CA GLU A 322 -60.11 6.69 -10.17
C GLU A 322 -60.61 5.34 -9.64
N GLU A 323 -60.08 4.90 -8.50
CA GLU A 323 -60.52 3.66 -7.83
C GLU A 323 -62.00 3.68 -7.38
N LEU A 324 -62.54 4.86 -7.03
CA LEU A 324 -63.93 4.98 -6.59
C LEU A 324 -64.93 4.99 -7.74
N ARG A 325 -64.55 5.49 -8.92
CA ARG A 325 -65.41 5.45 -10.11
C ARG A 325 -65.68 4.03 -10.59
N GLY A 326 -64.75 3.11 -10.36
CA GLY A 326 -64.90 1.68 -10.61
C GLY A 326 -65.49 0.89 -9.42
N ASP A 327 -65.68 1.53 -8.25
CA ASP A 327 -66.15 0.85 -7.05
C ASP A 327 -67.65 0.52 -7.15
N ARG A 328 -68.01 -0.69 -6.71
CA ARG A 328 -69.39 -1.18 -6.71
C ARG A 328 -70.32 -0.28 -5.88
N SER A 329 -69.81 0.33 -4.82
CA SER A 329 -70.58 1.18 -3.90
C SER A 329 -71.02 2.48 -4.59
N PHE A 330 -70.14 3.06 -5.41
CA PHE A 330 -70.45 4.28 -6.18
C PHE A 330 -71.50 4.00 -7.26
N LEU A 331 -71.41 2.85 -7.94
CA LEU A 331 -72.42 2.41 -8.90
C LEU A 331 -73.78 2.15 -8.23
N ILE A 332 -73.79 1.53 -7.05
CA ILE A 332 -75.01 1.32 -6.25
C ILE A 332 -75.65 2.67 -5.92
N PHE A 333 -74.86 3.64 -5.43
CA PHE A 333 -75.33 4.99 -5.12
C PHE A 333 -75.94 5.70 -6.34
N LEU A 334 -75.27 5.69 -7.50
CA LEU A 334 -75.79 6.31 -8.73
C LEU A 334 -77.08 5.64 -9.22
N THR A 335 -77.17 4.33 -9.10
CA THR A 335 -78.37 3.55 -9.44
C THR A 335 -79.52 3.91 -8.50
N GLN A 336 -79.25 4.03 -7.20
CA GLN A 336 -80.23 4.43 -6.20
C GLN A 336 -80.75 5.85 -6.45
N CYS A 337 -79.86 6.82 -6.68
CA CYS A 337 -80.24 8.20 -7.03
C CYS A 337 -81.17 8.22 -8.26
N SER A 338 -80.81 7.48 -9.32
CA SER A 338 -81.57 7.46 -10.58
C SER A 338 -82.93 6.77 -10.43
N SER A 339 -83.00 5.70 -9.63
CA SER A 339 -84.26 5.03 -9.25
C SER A 339 -85.15 5.98 -8.44
N LEU A 340 -84.60 6.68 -7.46
CA LEU A 340 -85.34 7.61 -6.61
C LEU A 340 -85.87 8.82 -7.38
N ILE A 341 -85.04 9.41 -8.26
CA ILE A 341 -85.44 10.45 -9.22
C ILE A 341 -86.64 9.97 -10.05
N SER A 342 -86.54 8.77 -10.62
CA SER A 342 -87.60 8.19 -11.46
C SER A 342 -88.90 7.95 -10.69
N LYS A 343 -88.80 7.44 -9.44
CA LYS A 343 -89.96 7.26 -8.54
C LYS A 343 -90.63 8.58 -8.19
N ILE A 344 -89.86 9.64 -7.90
CA ILE A 344 -90.39 10.97 -7.58
C ILE A 344 -91.05 11.60 -8.83
N GLN A 345 -90.39 11.54 -9.98
CA GLN A 345 -90.93 12.05 -11.25
C GLN A 345 -92.23 11.34 -11.66
N ALA A 346 -92.32 10.02 -11.49
CA ALA A 346 -93.53 9.26 -11.77
C ALA A 346 -94.71 9.71 -10.88
N LYS A 347 -94.46 10.03 -9.60
CA LYS A 347 -95.49 10.58 -8.69
C LYS A 347 -95.94 11.99 -9.08
N ILE A 348 -95.06 12.81 -9.65
CA ILE A 348 -95.39 14.15 -10.16
C ILE A 348 -96.21 14.02 -11.46
N GLY A 349 -95.75 13.20 -12.43
CA GLY A 349 -96.38 13.05 -13.74
C GLY A 349 -97.72 12.32 -13.75
N THR A 350 -97.95 11.35 -12.84
CA THR A 350 -99.27 10.70 -12.68
C THR A 350 -100.37 11.66 -12.20
N ARG A 351 -100.00 12.85 -11.70
CA ARG A 351 -100.95 13.89 -11.29
C ARG A 351 -101.24 14.91 -12.39
N GLU A 352 -100.28 15.20 -13.27
CA GLU A 352 -100.51 16.03 -14.47
C GLU A 352 -101.48 15.36 -15.45
N ALA A 353 -101.50 14.02 -15.52
CA ALA A 353 -102.49 13.27 -16.31
C ALA A 353 -103.89 13.18 -15.66
N ARG A 354 -104.07 13.71 -14.44
CA ARG A 354 -105.31 13.63 -13.64
C ARG A 354 -105.94 15.01 -13.36
N LYS A 355 -105.33 16.10 -13.83
CA LYS A 355 -105.94 17.43 -13.99
C LYS A 355 -106.42 17.55 -15.43
#